data_AF-A0A520A0L4-F1
#
_entry.id   AF-A0A520A0L4-F1
#
_cell.length_a   1.000
_cell.length_b   1.000
_cell.length_c   1.000
_cell.angle_alpha   90.00
_cell.angle_beta   90.00
_cell.angle_gamma   90.00
#
_symmetry.space_group_name_H-M   'P 1'
#
loop_
_entity.id
_entity.type
_entity.pdbx_description
1 polymer ?
#
loop_
_entity_poly.entity_id
_entity_poly.type
_entity_poly.pdbx_seq_one_letter_code
_entity_poly.pdbx_strand_id
1 'polypeptide(L)'
;PLIISSGGNSGSQATSLIIRAMALGEFRLSEWWQVLRRELTTGLLLGVILGLVGFLRITLWQSVTPIYGEHWLLVASTVGVALVGIVLWGSIAGSMLPLILRRLGLDPATSSAPFVATLVDVTGLIIYFTVALVLLRGTLL
;
A
#
# COMPACT_ATOMS: atom_id res chain seq x y z
N PRO A 1 8.79 -7.27 -7.92
CA PRO A 1 9.74 -8.15 -7.18
C PRO A 1 11.07 -7.46 -6.81
N LEU A 2 11.78 -6.80 -7.74
CA LEU A 2 13.09 -6.17 -7.46
C LEU A 2 13.01 -4.81 -6.71
N ILE A 3 12.01 -3.96 -7.02
CA ILE A 3 11.85 -2.64 -6.37
C ILE A 3 11.38 -2.77 -4.90
N ILE A 4 10.64 -3.84 -4.59
CA ILE A 4 10.22 -4.19 -3.22
C ILE A 4 11.43 -4.55 -2.34
N SER A 5 12.54 -5.01 -2.92
CA SER A 5 13.73 -5.45 -2.16
C SER A 5 14.62 -4.29 -1.68
N SER A 6 14.77 -3.20 -2.45
CA SER A 6 15.63 -2.08 -2.07
C SER A 6 15.00 -1.15 -1.03
N GLY A 7 13.71 -0.83 -1.16
CA GLY A 7 12.95 -0.12 -0.12
C GLY A 7 12.67 -1.01 1.09
N GLY A 8 12.42 -2.29 0.85
CA GLY A 8 12.20 -3.31 1.87
C GLY A 8 13.39 -3.54 2.79
N ASN A 9 14.65 -3.38 2.35
CA ASN A 9 15.83 -3.55 3.21
C ASN A 9 16.07 -2.37 4.18
N SER A 10 15.81 -1.14 3.76
CA SER A 10 15.89 0.02 4.67
C SER A 10 14.70 0.06 5.64
N GLY A 11 13.51 -0.30 5.14
CA GLY A 11 12.29 -0.44 5.94
C GLY A 11 12.36 -1.61 6.92
N SER A 12 12.83 -2.80 6.50
CA SER A 12 12.97 -3.96 7.38
C SER A 12 14.09 -3.78 8.40
N GLN A 13 15.20 -3.11 8.05
CA GLN A 13 16.19 -2.70 9.05
C GLN A 13 15.57 -1.73 10.05
N ALA A 14 14.85 -0.70 9.60
CA ALA A 14 14.19 0.24 10.50
C ALA A 14 13.15 -0.47 11.38
N THR A 15 12.34 -1.37 10.83
CA THR A 15 11.33 -2.14 11.56
C THR A 15 11.97 -3.12 12.54
N SER A 16 13.06 -3.80 12.17
CA SER A 16 13.78 -4.71 13.06
C SER A 16 14.48 -3.94 14.20
N LEU A 17 15.05 -2.77 13.91
CA LEU A 17 15.56 -1.85 14.92
C LEU A 17 14.46 -1.33 15.84
N ILE A 18 13.28 -0.99 15.29
CA ILE A 18 12.11 -0.58 16.07
C ILE A 18 11.63 -1.73 16.95
N ILE A 19 11.44 -2.95 16.43
CA ILE A 19 11.03 -4.13 17.21
C ILE A 19 12.04 -4.41 18.33
N ARG A 20 13.34 -4.33 18.04
CA ARG A 20 14.40 -4.49 19.05
C ARG A 20 14.35 -3.39 20.10
N ALA A 21 14.18 -2.13 19.70
CA ALA A 21 14.00 -1.00 20.62
C ALA A 21 12.70 -1.12 21.44
N MET A 22 11.63 -1.69 20.87
CA MET A 22 10.38 -1.97 21.58
C MET A 22 10.59 -3.04 22.65
N ALA A 23 11.30 -4.13 22.32
CA ALA A 23 11.64 -5.22 23.24
C ALA A 23 12.61 -4.79 24.35
N LEU A 24 13.52 -3.85 24.06
CA LEU A 24 14.44 -3.24 25.02
C LEU A 24 13.80 -2.11 25.84
N GLY A 25 12.55 -1.73 25.57
CA GLY A 25 11.85 -0.63 26.25
C GLY A 25 12.31 0.78 25.82
N GLU A 26 13.19 0.89 24.82
CA GLU A 26 13.74 2.13 24.29
C GLU A 26 12.78 2.86 23.33
N PHE A 27 11.86 2.13 22.69
CA PHE A 27 10.90 2.73 21.75
C PHE A 27 9.72 3.35 22.48
N ARG A 28 9.63 4.68 22.41
CA ARG A 28 8.54 5.44 23.03
C ARG A 28 7.37 5.49 22.07
N LEU A 29 6.16 5.25 22.58
CA LEU A 29 4.91 5.41 21.85
C LEU A 29 4.75 6.80 21.19
N SER A 30 5.55 7.80 21.58
CA SER A 30 5.62 9.13 20.95
C SER A 30 6.23 9.14 19.55
N GLU A 31 7.01 8.12 19.17
CA GLU A 31 7.73 8.06 17.88
C GLU A 31 6.84 7.54 16.73
N TRP A 32 5.64 7.04 17.04
CA TRP A 32 4.67 6.52 16.05
C TRP A 32 4.35 7.52 14.94
N TRP A 33 4.29 8.81 15.27
CA TRP A 33 3.96 9.87 14.33
C TRP A 33 5.07 10.09 13.29
N GLN A 34 6.33 9.92 13.68
CA GLN A 34 7.47 10.01 12.77
C GLN A 34 7.46 8.83 11.79
N VAL A 35 7.16 7.62 12.29
CA VAL A 35 6.99 6.43 11.45
C VAL A 35 5.85 6.63 10.46
N LEU A 36 4.67 7.05 10.93
CA LEU A 36 3.51 7.28 10.08
C LEU A 36 3.79 8.30 8.97
N ARG A 37 4.45 9.42 9.28
CA ARG A 37 4.82 10.42 8.27
C ARG A 37 5.76 9.86 7.22
N ARG A 38 6.79 9.11 7.64
CA ARG A 38 7.72 8.46 6.72
C ARG A 38 6.98 7.51 5.78
N GLU A 39 6.15 6.64 6.33
CA GLU A 39 5.41 5.63 5.56
C GLU A 39 4.36 6.27 4.65
N LEU A 40 3.69 7.34 5.08
CA LEU A 40 2.83 8.15 4.20
C LEU A 40 3.61 8.70 3.00
N THR A 41 4.79 9.29 3.21
CA THR A 41 5.59 9.84 2.11
C THR A 41 6.13 8.76 1.17
N THR A 42 6.68 7.68 1.71
CA THR A 42 7.23 6.58 0.92
C THR A 42 6.13 5.82 0.19
N GLY A 43 5.03 5.52 0.87
CA GLY A 43 3.85 4.87 0.28
C GLY A 43 3.20 5.69 -0.82
N LEU A 44 3.09 7.02 -0.64
CA LEU A 44 2.54 7.90 -1.66
C LEU A 44 3.46 7.99 -2.89
N LEU A 45 4.76 8.16 -2.69
CA LEU A 45 5.73 8.22 -3.80
C LEU A 45 5.75 6.91 -4.59
N LEU A 46 5.84 5.77 -3.91
CA LEU A 46 5.80 4.45 -4.55
C LEU A 46 4.44 4.22 -5.24
N GLY A 47 3.34 4.59 -4.59
CA GLY A 47 1.99 4.48 -5.13
C GLY A 47 1.82 5.27 -6.41
N VAL A 48 2.30 6.52 -6.44
CA VAL A 48 2.26 7.37 -7.65
C VAL A 48 3.11 6.78 -8.77
N ILE A 49 4.33 6.32 -8.48
CA ILE A 49 5.20 5.69 -9.48
C ILE A 49 4.51 4.45 -10.07
N LEU A 50 4.00 3.55 -9.23
CA LEU A 50 3.34 2.33 -9.68
C LEU A 50 2.01 2.62 -10.38
N GLY A 51 1.25 3.61 -9.91
CA GLY A 51 0.02 4.07 -10.55
C GLY A 51 0.26 4.63 -11.94
N LEU A 52 1.30 5.45 -12.13
CA LEU A 52 1.72 5.95 -13.44
C LEU A 52 2.17 4.83 -14.36
N VAL A 53 2.95 3.86 -13.85
CA VAL A 53 3.35 2.69 -14.63
C VAL A 53 2.12 1.88 -15.06
N GLY A 54 1.16 1.64 -14.16
CA GLY A 54 -0.08 0.93 -14.47
C GLY A 54 -0.93 1.64 -15.52
N PHE A 55 -1.09 2.96 -15.38
CA PHE A 55 -1.79 3.82 -16.34
C PHE A 55 -1.12 3.75 -17.72
N LEU A 56 0.18 4.04 -17.79
CA LEU A 56 0.95 4.03 -19.04
C LEU A 56 0.94 2.66 -19.69
N ARG A 57 1.02 1.59 -18.90
CA ARG A 57 0.93 0.23 -19.42
C ARG A 57 -0.40 0.02 -20.15
N ILE A 58 -1.53 0.44 -19.59
CA ILE A 58 -2.84 0.31 -20.24
C ILE A 58 -2.92 1.19 -21.49
N THR A 59 -2.45 2.43 -21.42
CA THR A 59 -2.50 3.35 -22.57
C THR A 59 -1.66 2.84 -23.74
N LEU A 60 -0.46 2.34 -23.48
CA LEU A 60 0.43 1.78 -24.49
C LEU A 60 -0.16 0.51 -25.08
N TRP A 61 -0.69 -0.39 -24.24
CA TRP A 61 -1.24 -1.65 -24.73
C TRP A 61 -2.51 -1.45 -25.55
N GLN A 62 -3.36 -0.50 -25.18
CA GLN A 62 -4.54 -0.12 -25.97
C GLN A 62 -4.16 0.33 -27.40
N SER A 63 -3.02 1.00 -27.56
CA SER A 63 -2.54 1.45 -28.88
C SER A 63 -2.06 0.31 -29.78
N VAL A 64 -1.64 -0.81 -29.19
CA VAL A 64 -1.15 -2.00 -29.92
C VAL A 64 -2.27 -3.02 -30.11
N THR A 65 -3.07 -3.25 -29.07
CA THR A 65 -4.18 -4.20 -29.06
C THR A 65 -5.36 -3.55 -28.33
N PRO A 66 -6.40 -3.11 -29.05
CA PRO A 66 -7.51 -2.34 -28.48
C PRO A 66 -8.50 -3.24 -27.71
N ILE A 67 -8.03 -3.85 -26.61
CA ILE A 67 -8.79 -4.81 -25.79
C ILE A 67 -9.56 -4.14 -24.64
N TYR A 68 -9.27 -2.88 -24.30
CA TYR A 68 -9.87 -2.20 -23.15
C TYR A 68 -11.18 -1.46 -23.47
N GLY A 69 -11.65 -1.55 -24.72
CA GLY A 69 -12.89 -0.91 -25.18
C GLY A 69 -12.82 0.60 -25.31
N GLU A 70 -13.97 1.24 -25.49
CA GLU A 70 -14.11 2.69 -25.67
C GLU A 70 -13.68 3.48 -24.42
N HIS A 71 -13.95 2.91 -23.24
CA HIS A 71 -13.68 3.52 -21.94
C HIS A 71 -12.28 3.19 -21.38
N TRP A 72 -11.33 2.83 -22.24
CA TRP A 72 -9.98 2.42 -21.84
C TRP A 72 -9.27 3.45 -20.96
N LEU A 73 -9.54 4.75 -21.18
CA LEU A 73 -8.95 5.83 -20.38
C LEU A 73 -9.46 5.78 -18.93
N LEU A 74 -10.76 5.52 -18.72
CA LEU A 74 -11.34 5.37 -17.39
C LEU A 74 -10.81 4.11 -16.70
N VAL A 75 -10.59 3.02 -17.44
CA VAL A 75 -9.95 1.81 -16.93
C VAL A 75 -8.50 2.10 -16.50
N ALA A 76 -7.73 2.79 -17.34
CA ALA A 76 -6.35 3.20 -17.01
C ALA A 76 -6.30 4.07 -15.75
N SER A 77 -7.19 5.07 -15.65
CA SER A 77 -7.32 5.93 -14.46
C SER A 77 -7.72 5.15 -13.22
N THR A 78 -8.66 4.20 -13.34
CA THR A 78 -9.10 3.34 -12.25
C THR A 78 -7.92 2.54 -11.69
N VAL A 79 -7.14 1.89 -12.55
CA VAL A 79 -5.96 1.12 -12.12
C VAL A 79 -4.90 2.04 -11.51
N GLY A 80 -4.62 3.19 -12.13
CA GLY A 80 -3.64 4.14 -11.62
C GLY A 80 -3.97 4.66 -10.23
N VAL A 81 -5.21 5.13 -10.02
CA VAL A 81 -5.69 5.66 -8.73
C VAL A 81 -5.78 4.55 -7.66
N ALA A 82 -6.29 3.37 -8.04
CA ALA A 82 -6.37 2.25 -7.11
C ALA A 82 -4.98 1.82 -6.62
N LEU A 83 -3.98 1.76 -7.50
CA LEU A 83 -2.61 1.41 -7.11
C LEU A 83 -2.02 2.41 -6.10
N VAL A 84 -2.27 3.71 -6.26
CA VAL A 84 -1.85 4.71 -5.26
C VAL A 84 -2.47 4.41 -3.89
N GLY A 85 -3.78 4.18 -3.85
CA GLY A 85 -4.51 3.89 -2.61
C GLY A 85 -4.06 2.59 -1.95
N ILE A 86 -3.92 1.51 -2.71
CA ILE A 86 -3.53 0.18 -2.21
C ILE A 86 -2.09 0.21 -1.66
N VAL A 87 -1.15 0.83 -2.37
CA VAL A 87 0.26 0.90 -1.94
C VAL A 87 0.40 1.76 -0.68
N LEU A 88 -0.29 2.90 -0.65
CA LEU A 88 -0.32 3.77 0.52
C LEU A 88 -0.91 3.04 1.73
N TRP A 89 -2.05 2.37 1.55
CA TRP A 89 -2.69 1.61 2.60
C TRP A 89 -1.82 0.45 3.09
N GLY A 90 -1.18 -0.29 2.19
CA GLY A 90 -0.28 -1.38 2.54
C GLY A 90 0.91 -0.93 3.39
N SER A 91 1.52 0.22 3.05
CA SER A 91 2.63 0.81 3.82
C SER A 91 2.18 1.26 5.21
N ILE A 92 1.01 1.90 5.33
CA ILE A 92 0.46 2.30 6.64
C ILE A 92 0.07 1.08 7.47
N ALA A 93 -0.68 0.14 6.89
CA ALA A 93 -1.16 -1.05 7.60
C ALA A 93 0.01 -1.90 8.10
N GLY A 94 1.03 -2.14 7.26
CA GLY A 94 2.19 -2.94 7.63
C GLY A 94 3.05 -2.33 8.73
N SER A 95 3.13 -1.00 8.81
CA SER A 95 3.94 -0.31 9.82
C SER A 95 3.17 0.00 11.11
N MET A 96 1.88 0.31 11.02
CA MET A 96 1.07 0.75 12.16
C MET A 96 0.43 -0.40 12.92
N LEU A 97 0.12 -1.52 12.28
CA LEU A 97 -0.54 -2.65 12.94
C LEU A 97 0.23 -3.17 14.17
N PRO A 98 1.56 -3.41 14.13
CA PRO A 98 2.31 -3.83 15.33
C PRO A 98 2.25 -2.79 16.46
N LEU A 99 2.26 -1.49 16.11
CA LEU A 99 2.18 -0.39 17.08
C LEU A 99 0.80 -0.31 17.74
N ILE A 100 -0.26 -0.56 16.96
CA ILE A 100 -1.64 -0.61 17.45
C ILE A 100 -1.80 -1.79 18.40
N LEU A 101 -1.31 -2.99 18.04
CA LEU A 101 -1.34 -4.16 18.90
C LEU A 101 -0.63 -3.89 20.23
N ARG A 102 0.58 -3.29 20.18
CA ARG A 102 1.31 -2.88 21.40
C ARG A 102 0.49 -1.94 22.27
N ARG A 103 -0.18 -0.96 21.67
CA ARG A 103 -1.01 0.02 22.39
C ARG A 103 -2.24 -0.63 23.03
N LEU A 104 -2.75 -1.71 22.45
CA LEU A 104 -3.84 -2.52 22.99
C LEU A 104 -3.38 -3.55 24.03
N GLY A 105 -2.07 -3.60 24.35
CA GLY A 105 -1.49 -4.58 25.27
C GLY A 105 -1.34 -6.00 24.67
N LEU A 106 -1.50 -6.13 23.36
CA LEU A 106 -1.28 -7.37 22.62
C LEU A 106 0.19 -7.47 22.19
N ASP A 107 0.69 -8.71 22.06
CA ASP A 107 2.06 -8.96 21.60
C ASP A 107 2.21 -8.56 20.11
N PRO A 108 3.06 -7.58 19.77
CA PRO A 108 3.31 -7.17 18.38
C PRO A 108 3.88 -8.30 17.52
N ALA A 109 4.47 -9.35 18.10
CA ALA A 109 4.91 -10.52 17.34
C ALA A 109 3.74 -11.30 16.72
N THR A 110 2.51 -11.09 17.22
CA THR A 110 1.30 -11.70 16.65
C THR A 110 0.90 -11.12 15.30
N SER A 111 1.35 -9.91 14.92
CA SER A 111 1.25 -9.42 13.54
C SER A 111 2.27 -10.12 12.65
N SER A 112 1.99 -11.39 12.35
CA SER A 112 2.80 -12.17 11.42
C SER A 112 2.65 -11.62 10.00
N ALA A 113 3.69 -11.74 9.18
CA ALA A 113 3.65 -11.30 7.78
C ALA A 113 2.45 -11.85 6.99
N PRO A 114 2.02 -13.13 7.17
CA PRO A 114 0.81 -13.64 6.53
C PRO A 114 -0.47 -12.93 6.97
N PHE A 115 -0.62 -12.59 8.25
CA PHE A 115 -1.81 -11.88 8.73
C PHE A 115 -1.91 -10.48 8.09
N VAL A 116 -0.82 -9.73 8.08
CA VAL A 116 -0.77 -8.40 7.44
C VAL A 116 -1.13 -8.52 5.95
N ALA A 117 -0.57 -9.50 5.24
CA ALA A 117 -0.87 -9.71 3.83
C ALA A 117 -2.37 -9.93 3.60
N THR A 118 -3.02 -10.81 4.37
CA THR A 118 -4.46 -11.06 4.23
C THR A 118 -5.31 -9.81 4.49
N LEU A 119 -4.95 -9.02 5.50
CA LEU A 119 -5.65 -7.77 5.80
C LEU A 119 -5.51 -6.79 4.64
N VAL A 120 -4.29 -6.61 4.12
CA VAL A 120 -4.00 -5.73 2.98
C VAL A 120 -4.68 -6.21 1.70
N ASP A 121 -4.79 -7.53 1.48
CA ASP A 121 -5.49 -8.08 0.30
C ASP A 121 -6.99 -7.78 0.34
N VAL A 122 -7.65 -8.08 1.45
CA VAL A 122 -9.10 -7.84 1.62
C VAL A 122 -9.41 -6.35 1.51
N THR A 123 -8.66 -5.52 2.23
CA THR A 123 -8.85 -4.05 2.19
C THR A 123 -8.42 -3.45 0.86
N GLY A 124 -7.41 -4.01 0.20
CA GLY A 124 -6.97 -3.62 -1.13
C GLY A 124 -8.04 -3.87 -2.20
N LEU A 125 -8.75 -5.00 -2.13
CA LEU A 125 -9.92 -5.25 -2.98
C LEU A 125 -11.02 -4.23 -2.74
N ILE A 126 -11.31 -3.89 -1.48
CA ILE A 126 -12.30 -2.85 -1.15
C ILE A 126 -11.89 -1.50 -1.76
N ILE A 127 -10.61 -1.10 -1.64
CA ILE A 127 -10.10 0.13 -2.25
C ILE A 127 -10.26 0.08 -3.77
N TYR A 128 -9.84 -1.01 -4.41
CA TYR A 128 -9.95 -1.18 -5.86
C TYR A 128 -11.40 -1.06 -6.34
N PHE A 129 -12.32 -1.82 -5.75
CA PHE A 129 -13.73 -1.79 -6.15
C PHE A 129 -14.40 -0.46 -5.83
N THR A 130 -14.01 0.22 -4.76
CA THR A 130 -14.51 1.56 -4.45
C THR A 130 -14.06 2.57 -5.51
N VAL A 131 -12.79 2.56 -5.89
CA VAL A 131 -12.27 3.42 -6.97
C VAL A 131 -12.95 3.11 -8.30
N ALA A 132 -13.12 1.82 -8.62
CA ALA A 132 -13.83 1.38 -9.82
C ALA A 132 -15.30 1.83 -9.82
N LEU A 133 -16.02 1.67 -8.70
CA LEU A 133 -17.39 2.17 -8.56
C LEU A 133 -17.48 3.68 -8.71
N VAL A 134 -16.50 4.44 -8.21
CA VAL A 134 -16.55 5.91 -8.34
C VAL A 134 -16.27 6.35 -9.78
N LEU A 135 -15.31 5.72 -10.47
CA LEU A 135 -14.86 6.16 -11.80
C LEU A 135 -15.59 5.52 -12.97
N LEU A 136 -16.10 4.31 -12.80
CA LEU A 136 -16.73 3.51 -13.86
C LEU A 136 -18.25 3.43 -13.76
N ARG A 137 -18.86 3.97 -12.69
CA ARG A 137 -20.32 3.96 -12.54
C ARG A 137 -20.99 4.75 -13.66
N GLY A 138 -22.01 4.15 -14.27
CA GLY A 138 -22.74 4.71 -15.40
C GLY A 138 -22.03 4.55 -16.75
N THR A 139 -20.89 3.85 -16.79
CA THR A 139 -20.19 3.50 -18.05
C THR A 139 -20.00 1.98 -18.16
N LEU A 140 -19.24 1.38 -17.24
CA LEU A 140 -18.95 -0.06 -17.22
C LEU A 140 -19.55 -0.79 -15.99
N LEU A 141 -20.01 -0.04 -14.97
CA LEU A 141 -20.67 -0.54 -13.76
C LEU A 141 -21.99 0.19 -13.52
#